data_AF-Q7P911-F1
#
_entry.id   AF-Q7P911-F1
#
_cell.length_a   1.000
_cell.length_b   1.000
_cell.length_c   1.000
_cell.angle_alpha   90.00
_cell.angle_beta   90.00
_cell.angle_gamma   90.00
#
_symmetry.space_group_name_H-M   'P 1'
#
loop_
_entity.id
_entity.type
_entity.pdbx_description
1 polymer ?
#
loop_
_entity_poly.entity_id
_entity_poly.type
_entity_poly.pdbx_seq_one_letter_code
_entity_poly.pdbx_strand_id
1 'polypeptide(L)'
;MLAQTKEAIYAKAFDISTHYLKTFKGTGLKGMLIAPSRLIAVRFKKFLDDIGQVSSEVVISATDDRDSYKDIESENELDKFIKNMREQYGTKFNNRIIKKFKSSDDPEILIVVSKLLTGFDAPRNVVIYICKE
;
A
#
# COMPACT_ATOMS: atom_id res chain seq x y z
N MET A 1 -15.21 9.48 -12.21
CA MET A 1 -15.51 8.03 -12.19
C MET A 1 -14.51 7.16 -12.97
N LEU A 2 -13.52 7.72 -13.71
CA LEU A 2 -12.52 6.96 -14.48
C LEU A 2 -11.26 6.56 -13.70
N ALA A 3 -10.89 7.31 -12.66
CA ALA A 3 -9.59 7.17 -12.02
C ALA A 3 -9.43 6.03 -11.01
N GLN A 4 -10.52 5.35 -10.69
CA GLN A 4 -10.54 4.19 -9.79
C GLN A 4 -10.70 2.86 -10.56
N THR A 5 -10.60 2.90 -11.90
CA THR A 5 -10.55 1.70 -12.76
C THR A 5 -9.27 0.91 -12.51
N LYS A 6 -9.28 -0.40 -12.78
CA LYS A 6 -8.12 -1.27 -12.58
C LYS A 6 -6.94 -0.82 -13.44
N GLU A 7 -7.22 -0.38 -14.66
CA GLU A 7 -6.26 0.14 -15.63
C GLU A 7 -5.60 1.43 -15.13
N ALA A 8 -6.39 2.36 -14.57
CA ALA A 8 -5.86 3.59 -13.99
C ALA A 8 -4.97 3.32 -12.76
N ILE A 9 -5.37 2.38 -11.89
CA ILE A 9 -4.56 1.99 -10.73
C ILE A 9 -3.26 1.31 -11.19
N TYR A 10 -3.33 0.43 -12.20
CA TYR A 10 -2.16 -0.22 -12.79
C TYR A 10 -1.18 0.81 -13.38
N ALA A 11 -1.68 1.76 -14.18
CA ALA A 11 -0.83 2.80 -14.78
C ALA A 11 -0.12 3.64 -13.70
N LYS A 12 -0.83 4.01 -12.63
CA LYS A 12 -0.24 4.69 -11.46
C LYS A 12 0.80 3.81 -10.75
N ALA A 13 0.52 2.52 -10.55
CA ALA A 13 1.46 1.58 -9.93
C ALA A 13 2.75 1.44 -10.76
N PHE A 14 2.61 1.33 -12.08
CA PHE A 14 3.74 1.26 -13.02
C PHE A 14 4.61 2.51 -12.99
N ASP A 15 3.99 3.69 -13.00
CA ASP A 15 4.72 4.97 -12.93
C ASP A 15 5.47 5.11 -11.59
N ILE A 16 4.80 4.84 -10.47
CA ILE A 16 5.39 4.84 -9.12
C ILE A 16 6.57 3.87 -9.05
N SER A 17 6.39 2.65 -9.55
CA SER A 17 7.40 1.61 -9.55
C SER A 17 8.63 2.02 -10.38
N THR A 18 8.39 2.57 -11.57
CA THR A 18 9.44 3.06 -12.47
C THR A 18 10.21 4.23 -11.86
N HIS A 19 9.51 5.19 -11.26
CA HIS A 19 10.13 6.34 -10.60
C HIS A 19 10.95 5.89 -9.39
N TYR A 20 10.40 5.05 -8.52
CA TYR A 20 11.13 4.57 -7.35
C TYR A 20 12.36 3.76 -7.74
N LEU A 21 12.23 2.88 -8.75
CA LEU A 21 13.33 2.09 -9.30
C LEU A 21 14.49 2.96 -9.76
N LYS A 22 14.19 4.02 -10.54
CA LYS A 22 15.20 4.91 -11.11
C LYS A 22 15.87 5.82 -10.07
N THR A 23 15.13 6.23 -9.03
CA THR A 23 15.57 7.29 -8.13
C THR A 23 16.08 6.77 -6.79
N PHE A 24 15.49 5.71 -6.24
CA PHE A 24 15.71 5.30 -4.84
C PHE A 24 16.15 3.84 -4.66
N LYS A 25 15.94 2.95 -5.63
CA LYS A 25 16.32 1.53 -5.51
C LYS A 25 17.80 1.39 -5.16
N GLY A 26 18.10 0.54 -4.17
CA GLY A 26 19.47 0.30 -3.69
C GLY A 26 20.07 1.39 -2.80
N THR A 27 19.39 2.54 -2.62
CA THR A 27 19.86 3.61 -1.71
C THR A 27 19.51 3.34 -0.24
N GLY A 28 18.59 2.41 0.01
CA GLY A 28 17.97 2.19 1.30
C GLY A 28 16.90 3.23 1.67
N LEU A 29 16.70 4.29 0.89
CA LEU A 29 15.59 5.22 1.08
C LEU A 29 14.27 4.55 0.71
N LYS A 30 13.18 4.91 1.39
CA LYS A 30 11.87 4.27 1.34
C LYS A 30 10.80 5.24 0.88
N GLY A 31 9.70 4.67 0.39
CA GLY A 31 8.53 5.41 -0.05
C GLY A 31 7.28 5.07 0.74
N MET A 32 6.31 5.98 0.68
CA MET A 32 4.96 5.77 1.17
C MET A 32 3.95 6.06 0.07
N LEU A 33 2.99 5.17 -0.14
CA LEU A 33 1.89 5.35 -1.08
C LEU A 33 0.60 5.55 -0.29
N ILE A 34 -0.02 6.73 -0.42
CA ILE A 34 -1.31 7.04 0.20
C ILE A 34 -2.42 6.69 -0.79
N ALA A 35 -3.13 5.61 -0.54
CA ALA A 35 -4.26 5.15 -1.31
C ALA A 35 -5.58 5.79 -0.82
N PRO A 36 -6.57 5.98 -1.71
CA PRO A 36 -7.82 6.65 -1.38
C PRO A 36 -8.83 5.74 -0.64
N SER A 37 -8.70 4.42 -0.76
CA SER A 37 -9.55 3.43 -0.07
C SER A 37 -8.80 2.13 0.23
N ARG A 38 -9.37 1.28 1.10
CA ARG A 38 -8.78 -0.01 1.47
C ARG A 38 -8.66 -0.94 0.27
N LEU A 39 -9.69 -0.99 -0.58
CA LEU A 39 -9.69 -1.80 -1.81
C LEU A 39 -8.58 -1.35 -2.77
N ILE A 40 -8.45 -0.04 -2.98
CA ILE A 40 -7.44 0.50 -3.89
C ILE A 40 -6.03 0.25 -3.35
N ALA A 41 -5.82 0.30 -2.03
CA ALA A 41 -4.56 -0.09 -1.40
C ALA A 41 -4.18 -1.56 -1.67
N VAL A 42 -5.13 -2.48 -1.55
CA VAL A 42 -4.93 -3.91 -1.87
C VAL A 42 -4.60 -4.09 -3.36
N ARG A 43 -5.29 -3.36 -4.25
CA ARG A 43 -5.00 -3.40 -5.69
C ARG A 43 -3.62 -2.84 -6.03
N PHE A 44 -3.20 -1.74 -5.39
CA PHE A 44 -1.84 -1.24 -5.53
C PHE A 44 -0.80 -2.28 -5.13
N LYS A 45 -0.99 -2.94 -3.98
CA LYS A 45 -0.10 -4.03 -3.55
C LYS A 45 -0.01 -5.13 -4.59
N LYS A 46 -1.15 -5.61 -5.07
CA LYS A 46 -1.20 -6.64 -6.11
C LYS A 46 -0.44 -6.21 -7.36
N PHE A 47 -0.71 -5.02 -7.89
CA PHE A 47 -0.04 -4.57 -9.10
C PHE A 47 1.45 -4.29 -8.91
N LEU A 48 1.87 -3.74 -7.78
CA LEU A 48 3.29 -3.55 -7.48
C LEU A 48 4.03 -4.89 -7.37
N ASP A 49 3.40 -5.89 -6.76
CA ASP A 49 3.92 -7.26 -6.71
C ASP A 49 3.99 -7.89 -8.11
N ASP A 50 2.95 -7.74 -8.92
CA ASP A 50 2.89 -8.25 -10.30
C ASP A 50 3.95 -7.58 -11.20
N ILE A 51 4.21 -6.28 -11.01
CA ILE A 51 5.27 -5.54 -11.71
C ILE A 51 6.67 -6.00 -11.26
N GLY A 52 6.84 -6.32 -9.98
CA GLY A 52 8.04 -6.99 -9.46
C GLY A 52 9.31 -6.15 -9.37
N GLN A 53 9.23 -4.82 -9.55
CA GLN A 53 10.42 -3.94 -9.51
C GLN A 53 10.70 -3.39 -8.10
N VAL A 54 9.68 -3.32 -7.24
CA VAL A 54 9.76 -2.77 -5.88
C VAL A 54 9.06 -3.70 -4.89
N SER A 55 9.56 -3.77 -3.67
CA SER A 55 8.84 -4.48 -2.60
C SER A 55 7.84 -3.55 -1.93
N SER A 56 6.62 -4.04 -1.68
CA SER A 56 5.57 -3.23 -1.05
C SER A 56 4.79 -4.00 0.01
N GLU A 57 4.20 -3.31 0.99
CA GLU A 57 3.23 -3.90 1.92
C GLU A 57 2.11 -2.93 2.24
N VAL A 58 0.95 -3.47 2.61
CA VAL A 58 -0.24 -2.67 2.97
C VAL A 58 -0.45 -2.64 4.47
N VAL A 59 -0.70 -1.45 4.99
CA VAL A 59 -1.26 -1.23 6.33
C VAL A 59 -2.70 -0.76 6.18
N ILE A 60 -3.63 -1.59 6.67
CA ILE A 60 -5.08 -1.31 6.62
C ILE A 60 -5.57 -1.07 8.04
N SER A 61 -5.94 0.16 8.39
CA SER A 61 -6.56 0.44 9.70
C SER A 61 -7.92 -0.25 9.81
N ALA A 62 -8.24 -0.74 11.02
CA ALA A 62 -9.48 -1.47 11.27
C ALA A 62 -10.74 -0.60 11.15
N THR A 63 -10.62 0.72 11.29
CA THR A 63 -11.73 1.66 11.52
C THR A 63 -12.02 2.63 10.37
N ASP A 64 -11.42 2.44 9.18
CA ASP A 64 -11.61 3.39 8.08
C ASP A 64 -12.89 3.06 7.27
N ASP A 65 -14.07 3.21 7.87
CA ASP A 65 -15.37 2.80 7.32
C ASP A 65 -15.89 3.74 6.22
N ARG A 66 -14.98 4.29 5.41
CA ARG A 66 -15.32 5.18 4.28
C ARG A 66 -15.40 4.42 2.97
N ASP A 67 -16.11 3.30 2.99
CA ASP A 67 -16.46 2.58 1.77
C ASP A 67 -17.89 2.94 1.39
N SER A 68 -18.05 4.17 0.88
CA SER A 68 -19.28 4.59 0.21
C SER A 68 -19.30 3.92 -1.16
N TYR A 69 -20.18 2.93 -1.32
CA TYR A 69 -20.41 2.07 -2.50
C TYR A 69 -19.40 0.93 -2.67
N LYS A 70 -19.84 -0.30 -2.33
CA LYS A 70 -19.11 -1.54 -2.62
C LYS A 70 -20.00 -2.55 -3.31
N ASP A 71 -19.56 -2.99 -4.48
CA ASP A 71 -20.08 -4.20 -5.11
C ASP A 71 -19.53 -5.45 -4.41
N ILE A 72 -20.28 -6.56 -4.43
CA ILE A 72 -19.99 -7.82 -3.71
C ILE A 72 -18.60 -8.39 -4.06
N GLU A 73 -18.15 -8.25 -5.31
CA GLU A 73 -16.80 -8.70 -5.72
C GLU A 73 -15.69 -7.93 -5.01
N SER A 74 -15.89 -6.64 -4.78
CA SER A 74 -14.91 -5.76 -4.14
C SER A 74 -14.79 -6.06 -2.65
N GLU A 75 -15.90 -6.43 -2.00
CA GLU A 75 -15.91 -6.91 -0.62
C GLU A 75 -15.15 -8.23 -0.47
N ASN A 76 -15.40 -9.17 -1.38
CA ASN A 76 -14.69 -10.45 -1.43
C ASN A 76 -13.17 -10.32 -1.62
N GLU A 77 -12.70 -9.39 -2.45
CA GLU A 77 -11.26 -9.16 -2.68
C GLU A 77 -10.55 -8.69 -1.39
N LEU A 78 -11.11 -7.68 -0.73
CA LEU A 78 -10.56 -7.13 0.51
C LEU A 78 -10.60 -8.14 1.66
N ASP A 79 -11.71 -8.86 1.83
CA ASP A 79 -11.86 -9.83 2.91
C ASP A 79 -10.91 -11.01 2.77
N LYS A 80 -10.73 -11.52 1.54
CA LYS A 80 -9.74 -12.55 1.25
C LYS A 80 -8.33 -12.07 1.57
N PHE A 81 -7.99 -10.84 1.19
CA PHE A 81 -6.68 -10.25 1.52
C PHE A 81 -6.47 -10.18 3.04
N ILE A 82 -7.43 -9.62 3.79
CA ILE A 82 -7.32 -9.50 5.25
C ILE A 82 -7.23 -10.87 5.92
N LYS A 83 -8.01 -11.85 5.47
CA LYS A 83 -7.96 -13.23 5.96
C LYS A 83 -6.57 -13.82 5.76
N ASN A 84 -6.02 -13.73 4.55
CA ASN A 84 -4.68 -14.22 4.24
C ASN A 84 -3.61 -13.53 5.11
N MET A 85 -3.71 -12.21 5.30
CA MET A 85 -2.78 -11.47 6.16
C MET A 85 -2.87 -11.89 7.62
N ARG A 86 -4.06 -12.19 8.13
CA ARG A 86 -4.25 -12.71 9.49
C ARG A 86 -3.69 -14.12 9.64
N GLU A 87 -3.86 -14.98 8.64
CA GLU A 87 -3.28 -16.32 8.65
C GLU A 87 -1.76 -16.29 8.63
N GLN A 88 -1.15 -15.43 7.81
CA GLN A 88 0.31 -15.33 7.69
C GLN A 88 0.98 -14.58 8.85
N TYR A 89 0.40 -13.45 9.27
CA TYR A 89 1.04 -12.51 10.18
C TYR A 89 0.31 -12.33 11.52
N GLY A 90 -0.84 -12.98 11.71
CA GLY A 90 -1.67 -12.85 12.90
C GLY A 90 -2.47 -11.54 12.94
N THR A 91 -3.21 -11.34 14.04
CA THR A 91 -4.08 -10.17 14.25
C THR A 91 -3.32 -8.85 14.37
N LYS A 92 -2.02 -8.89 14.67
CA LYS A 92 -1.13 -7.72 14.78
C LYS A 92 -0.31 -7.45 13.51
N PHE A 93 -0.78 -7.91 12.34
CA PHE A 93 -0.03 -7.81 11.07
C PHE A 93 0.42 -6.38 10.75
N ASN A 94 -0.46 -5.38 10.90
CA ASN A 94 -0.11 -3.97 10.69
C ASN A 94 1.11 -3.52 11.50
N ASN A 95 1.15 -3.83 12.79
CA ASN A 95 2.26 -3.45 13.67
C ASN A 95 3.56 -4.15 13.26
N ARG A 96 3.47 -5.40 12.80
CA ARG A 96 4.62 -6.16 12.30
C ARG A 96 5.16 -5.55 11.01
N ILE A 97 4.28 -5.21 10.07
CA ILE A 97 4.64 -4.55 8.80
C ILE A 97 5.29 -3.19 9.07
N ILE A 98 4.68 -2.35 9.93
CA ILE A 98 5.24 -1.05 10.29
C ILE A 98 6.62 -1.21 10.93
N LYS A 99 6.77 -2.14 11.88
CA LYS A 99 8.07 -2.41 12.52
C LYS A 99 9.11 -2.82 11.47
N LYS A 100 8.76 -3.76 10.59
CA LYS A 100 9.64 -4.25 9.52
C LYS A 100 10.02 -3.11 8.57
N PHE A 101 9.07 -2.29 8.14
CA PHE A 101 9.33 -1.13 7.29
C PHE A 101 10.33 -0.16 7.93
N LYS A 102 10.27 0.06 9.24
CA LYS A 102 11.21 0.94 9.95
C LYS A 102 12.59 0.33 10.16
N SER A 103 12.69 -0.99 10.34
CA SER A 103 13.92 -1.65 10.81
C SER A 103 14.64 -2.52 9.78
N SER A 104 14.07 -2.71 8.60
CA SER A 104 14.61 -3.57 7.52
C SER A 104 14.70 -2.78 6.22
N ASP A 105 15.37 -3.31 5.20
CA ASP A 105 15.38 -2.73 3.86
C ASP A 105 14.03 -2.93 3.15
N ASP A 106 13.39 -4.08 3.37
CA ASP A 106 12.06 -4.37 2.84
C ASP A 106 10.95 -4.20 3.89
N PRO A 107 9.74 -3.81 3.52
CA PRO A 107 9.37 -3.35 2.17
C PRO A 107 9.94 -1.97 1.87
N GLU A 108 10.13 -1.70 0.59
CA GLU A 108 10.60 -0.42 0.05
C GLU A 108 9.50 0.64 0.05
N ILE A 109 8.28 0.23 -0.27
CA ILE A 109 7.09 1.09 -0.28
C ILE A 109 6.06 0.61 0.74
N LEU A 110 5.65 1.50 1.64
CA LEU A 110 4.52 1.27 2.54
C LEU A 110 3.24 1.87 1.96
N ILE A 111 2.23 1.03 1.70
CA ILE A 111 0.92 1.46 1.22
C ILE A 111 0.01 1.69 2.43
N VAL A 112 -0.55 2.88 2.54
CA VAL A 112 -1.43 3.27 3.64
C VAL A 112 -2.76 3.80 3.12
N VAL A 113 -3.84 3.50 3.85
CA VAL A 113 -5.15 4.10 3.64
C VAL A 113 -5.29 5.28 4.58
N SER A 114 -5.67 6.44 4.07
CA SER A 114 -5.88 7.66 4.86
C SER A 114 -4.64 8.18 5.59
N LYS A 115 -4.81 9.26 6.37
CA LYS A 115 -3.71 9.94 7.06
C LYS A 115 -3.23 9.12 8.27
N LEU A 116 -2.37 8.13 8.03
CA LEU A 116 -1.51 7.52 9.06
C LEU A 116 -0.35 8.46 9.49
N LEU A 117 -0.56 9.78 9.44
CA LEU A 117 0.51 10.78 9.45
C LEU A 117 0.83 11.35 10.84
N THR A 118 0.01 11.10 11.87
CA THR A 118 0.32 11.59 13.21
C THR A 118 1.14 10.55 13.97
N GLY A 119 2.42 10.85 14.22
CA GLY A 119 3.32 9.99 15.00
C GLY A 119 4.03 8.87 14.22
N PHE A 120 3.86 8.80 12.89
CA PHE A 120 4.66 7.91 12.06
C PHE A 120 6.04 8.53 11.80
N ASP A 121 7.02 8.09 12.60
CA ASP A 121 8.43 8.45 12.38
C ASP A 121 9.17 7.31 11.66
N ALA A 122 9.70 7.62 10.47
CA ALA A 122 10.54 6.71 9.68
C ALA A 122 11.53 7.56 8.87
N PRO A 123 12.75 7.80 9.37
CA PRO A 123 13.70 8.74 8.75
C PRO A 123 14.14 8.34 7.34
N ARG A 124 14.06 7.04 7.01
CA ARG A 124 14.33 6.53 5.66
C ARG A 124 13.18 6.79 4.68
N ASN A 125 11.98 7.17 5.13
CA ASN A 125 10.82 7.42 4.26
C ASN A 125 10.89 8.84 3.68
N VAL A 126 11.40 8.97 2.45
CA VAL A 126 11.75 10.27 1.84
C VAL A 126 10.80 10.70 0.72
N VAL A 127 10.01 9.78 0.19
CA VAL A 127 9.07 10.06 -0.92
C VAL A 127 7.66 9.63 -0.54
N ILE A 128 6.70 10.50 -0.85
CA ILE A 128 5.28 10.22 -0.62
C ILE A 128 4.55 10.33 -1.95
N TYR A 129 3.96 9.22 -2.40
CA TYR A 129 3.07 9.15 -3.55
C TYR A 129 1.63 9.32 -3.07
N ILE A 130 0.99 10.41 -3.49
CA ILE A 130 -0.37 10.74 -3.07
C ILE A 130 -1.34 10.38 -4.20
N CYS A 131 -2.04 9.26 -4.05
CA CYS A 131 -3.10 8.85 -4.96
C CYS A 131 -4.46 9.26 -4.36
N LYS A 132 -4.82 10.53 -4.48
CA LYS A 132 -6.11 11.06 -4.01
C LYS A 132 -7.02 11.36 -5.18
N GLU A 133 -8.17 10.68 -5.24
CA GLU A 133 -9.35 11.04 -6.04
C GLU A 133 -10.63 10.54 -5.35
#